data_AF-A0A357VQU8-F1
#
_entry.id   AF-A0A357VQU8-F1
#
_cell.length_a   1.000
_cell.length_b   1.000
_cell.length_c   1.000
_cell.angle_alpha   90.00
_cell.angle_beta   90.00
_cell.angle_gamma   90.00
#
_symmetry.space_group_name_H-M   'P 1'
#
loop_
_entity.id
_entity.type
_entity.pdbx_description
1 polymer ?
#
loop_
_entity_poly.entity_id
_entity_poly.type
_entity_poly.pdbx_seq_one_letter_code
_entity_poly.pdbx_strand_id
1 'polypeptide(L)'
;MKKIKVAGMVMVVMFVILFSNIGFSTTRLADPRVRQAIAYAIDMDTICETLLEGKATPSVSLTPNPEYRAPGLNNYEYNPSKAKELLQEAGWDSNYVLDVVYYYGDQLTVDLMTVIQAYLADVGIKMEFRKLEGDLTTLLWTPPADPIKGPSAVDWDLAYAGISALTL
;
A
#
# COMPACT_ATOMS: atom_id res chain seq x y z
N MET A 1 18.58 13.04 -21.53
CA MET A 1 18.70 12.58 -20.13
C MET A 1 18.28 11.12 -20.06
N LYS A 2 19.20 10.21 -19.67
CA LYS A 2 18.90 8.78 -19.54
C LYS A 2 18.03 8.59 -18.30
N LYS A 3 16.79 8.10 -18.46
CA LYS A 3 15.99 7.59 -17.34
C LYS A 3 16.82 6.54 -16.63
N ILE A 4 17.22 6.81 -15.40
CA ILE A 4 18.12 5.92 -14.67
C ILE A 4 17.27 4.72 -14.23
N LYS A 5 17.51 3.55 -14.83
CA LYS A 5 17.12 2.27 -14.23
C LYS A 5 18.05 2.06 -13.02
N VAL A 6 17.83 2.79 -11.92
CA VAL A 6 18.61 2.60 -10.69
C VAL A 6 18.17 1.27 -10.09
N ALA A 7 19.00 0.25 -10.27
CA ALA A 7 18.86 -1.09 -9.71
C ALA A 7 19.01 -1.13 -8.17
N GLY A 8 18.56 -0.11 -7.44
CA GLY A 8 18.77 -0.05 -5.99
C GLY A 8 18.15 1.09 -5.20
N MET A 9 17.34 2.00 -5.76
CA MET A 9 16.75 3.10 -4.95
C MET A 9 15.39 3.65 -5.41
N VAL A 10 14.67 2.98 -6.31
CA VAL A 10 13.29 3.39 -6.64
C VAL A 10 12.41 2.14 -6.72
N MET A 11 12.32 1.45 -5.58
CA MET A 11 11.23 0.52 -5.27
C MET A 11 10.22 1.26 -4.38
N VAL A 12 9.96 2.51 -4.73
CA VAL A 12 9.04 3.40 -4.03
C VAL A 12 7.81 3.43 -4.92
N VAL A 13 6.67 3.10 -4.33
CA VAL A 13 5.34 3.22 -4.96
C VAL A 13 4.97 2.09 -5.94
N MET A 14 5.26 0.84 -5.57
CA MET A 14 4.22 -0.19 -5.68
C MET A 14 3.93 -0.62 -4.27
N PHE A 15 2.66 -0.64 -3.90
CA PHE A 15 2.13 -1.20 -2.67
C PHE A 15 2.95 -2.37 -2.14
N VAL A 16 3.94 -2.07 -1.29
CA VAL A 16 4.31 -2.97 -0.22
C VAL A 16 3.34 -2.63 0.90
N ILE A 17 2.05 -2.82 0.63
CA ILE A 17 1.17 -3.23 1.71
C ILE A 17 1.66 -4.62 2.04
N LEU A 18 2.49 -4.69 3.07
CA LEU A 18 2.46 -5.89 3.89
C LEU A 18 1.08 -5.91 4.49
N PHE A 19 0.23 -6.78 3.97
CA PHE A 19 -0.79 -7.34 4.81
C PHE A 19 -0.01 -8.16 5.83
N SER A 20 0.34 -7.58 6.98
CA SER A 20 0.69 -8.35 8.16
C SER A 20 -0.58 -9.04 8.64
N ASN A 21 -1.05 -9.99 7.86
CA ASN A 21 -2.17 -10.85 8.20
C ASN A 21 -1.83 -12.22 7.66
N ILE A 22 -0.94 -12.90 8.37
CA ILE A 22 -1.01 -14.36 8.48
C ILE A 22 -2.33 -14.63 9.23
N GLY A 23 -3.46 -14.50 8.52
CA GLY A 23 -4.80 -14.34 9.10
C GLY A 23 -5.72 -13.44 8.27
N PHE A 24 -5.97 -13.78 7.01
CA PHE A 24 -6.88 -13.03 6.12
C PHE A 24 -8.36 -12.96 6.60
N SER A 25 -8.73 -13.52 7.75
CA SER A 25 -10.14 -13.69 8.13
C SER A 25 -10.77 -12.54 8.93
N THR A 26 -9.99 -11.61 9.50
CA THR A 26 -10.52 -10.59 10.43
C THR A 26 -10.29 -9.14 10.03
N THR A 27 -9.50 -8.86 9.00
CA THR A 27 -9.23 -7.48 8.54
C THR A 27 -10.29 -6.99 7.55
N ARG A 28 -10.63 -5.68 7.58
CA ARG A 28 -11.49 -5.04 6.57
C ARG A 28 -10.89 -5.08 5.16
N LEU A 29 -9.61 -5.42 5.04
CA LEU A 29 -8.88 -5.60 3.79
C LEU A 29 -8.88 -7.06 3.28
N ALA A 30 -9.57 -7.95 3.98
CA ALA A 30 -9.71 -9.36 3.60
C ALA A 30 -10.36 -9.53 2.22
N ASP A 31 -11.38 -8.72 1.94
CA ASP A 31 -12.07 -8.74 0.66
C ASP A 31 -11.15 -8.20 -0.45
N PRO A 32 -10.88 -8.99 -1.51
CA PRO A 32 -10.05 -8.56 -2.62
C PRO A 32 -10.59 -7.28 -3.29
N ARG A 33 -11.91 -7.06 -3.30
CA ARG A 33 -12.53 -5.88 -3.91
C ARG A 33 -12.13 -4.60 -3.20
N VAL A 34 -11.94 -4.63 -1.88
CA VAL A 34 -11.44 -3.47 -1.12
C VAL A 34 -10.01 -3.13 -1.54
N ARG A 35 -9.15 -4.15 -1.69
CA ARG A 35 -7.77 -3.94 -2.17
C ARG A 35 -7.71 -3.40 -3.59
N GLN A 36 -8.58 -3.90 -4.46
CA GLN A 36 -8.72 -3.42 -5.83
C GLN A 36 -9.24 -1.99 -5.86
N ALA A 37 -10.20 -1.64 -5.01
CA ALA A 37 -10.72 -0.29 -4.91
C ALA A 37 -9.64 0.71 -4.50
N ILE A 38 -8.82 0.36 -3.51
CA ILE A 38 -7.68 1.17 -3.08
C ILE A 38 -6.71 1.39 -4.26
N ALA A 39 -6.42 0.34 -5.05
CA ALA A 39 -5.53 0.48 -6.21
C ALA A 39 -6.11 1.42 -7.28
N TYR A 40 -7.41 1.30 -7.57
CA TYR A 40 -8.11 2.20 -8.51
C TYR A 40 -8.25 3.64 -7.99
N ALA A 41 -8.20 3.85 -6.69
CA ALA A 41 -8.40 5.16 -6.06
C ALA A 41 -7.17 6.07 -6.14
N ILE A 42 -5.97 5.53 -6.41
CA ILE A 42 -4.71 6.30 -6.30
C ILE A 42 -4.14 6.54 -7.70
N ASP A 43 -3.95 7.81 -8.04
CA ASP A 43 -3.30 8.20 -9.29
C ASP A 43 -1.76 8.16 -9.17
N MET A 44 -1.21 6.97 -9.42
CA MET A 44 0.24 6.77 -9.34
C MET A 44 1.01 7.48 -10.45
N ASP A 45 0.40 7.71 -11.63
CA ASP A 45 1.03 8.45 -12.71
C ASP A 45 1.27 9.89 -12.27
N THR A 46 0.24 10.56 -11.76
CA THR A 46 0.34 11.94 -11.25
C THR A 46 1.32 12.03 -10.08
N ILE A 47 1.30 11.08 -9.14
CA ILE A 47 2.28 11.05 -8.03
C ILE A 47 3.72 10.91 -8.56
N CYS A 48 3.95 10.02 -9.53
CA CYS A 48 5.28 9.82 -10.10
C CYS A 48 5.79 11.07 -10.84
N GLU A 49 4.90 11.79 -11.53
CA GLU A 49 5.27 13.01 -12.24
C GLU A 49 5.52 14.19 -11.30
N THR A 50 4.64 14.39 -10.32
CA THR A 50 4.63 15.59 -9.47
C THR A 50 5.53 15.44 -8.25
N LEU A 51 5.22 14.47 -7.38
CA LEU A 51 5.92 14.27 -6.12
C LEU A 51 7.30 13.65 -6.32
N LEU A 52 7.42 12.73 -7.28
CA LEU A 52 8.69 12.05 -7.58
C LEU A 52 9.46 12.71 -8.73
N GLU A 53 9.00 13.85 -9.24
CA GLU A 53 9.66 14.64 -10.29
C GLU A 53 10.02 13.81 -11.55
N GLY A 54 9.20 12.82 -11.90
CA GLY A 54 9.44 11.91 -13.02
C GLY A 54 10.64 10.96 -12.84
N LYS A 55 11.17 10.84 -11.61
CA LYS A 55 12.27 9.93 -11.26
C LYS A 55 11.81 8.50 -11.03
N ALA A 56 10.48 8.28 -11.01
CA ALA A 56 9.85 6.98 -10.85
C ALA A 56 8.82 6.72 -11.95
N THR A 57 8.39 5.47 -12.07
CA THR A 57 7.29 5.04 -12.94
C THR A 57 6.39 4.12 -12.14
N PRO A 58 5.06 4.17 -12.32
CA PRO A 58 4.17 3.22 -11.67
C PRO A 58 4.56 1.80 -12.01
N SER A 59 4.53 0.93 -11.00
CA SER A 59 4.81 -0.48 -11.19
C SER A 59 3.50 -1.26 -11.27
N VAL A 60 3.49 -2.28 -12.12
CA VAL A 60 2.36 -3.19 -12.34
C VAL A 60 2.65 -4.60 -11.79
N SER A 61 3.84 -4.80 -11.22
CA SER A 61 4.29 -6.09 -10.69
C SER A 61 5.34 -5.92 -9.59
N LEU A 62 5.47 -6.93 -8.72
CA LEU A 62 6.51 -6.98 -7.69
C LEU A 62 7.94 -7.02 -8.25
N THR A 63 8.10 -7.41 -9.52
CA THR A 63 9.39 -7.44 -10.21
C THR A 63 9.59 -6.22 -11.11
N PRO A 64 10.75 -5.55 -11.04
CA PRO A 64 11.10 -4.55 -12.04
C PRO A 64 11.46 -5.18 -13.39
N ASN A 65 11.84 -6.47 -13.43
CA ASN A 65 12.17 -7.18 -14.66
C ASN A 65 10.90 -7.64 -15.39
N PRO A 66 10.61 -7.13 -16.61
CA PRO A 66 9.44 -7.54 -17.39
C PRO A 66 9.38 -9.04 -17.69
N GLU A 67 10.53 -9.72 -17.80
CA GLU A 67 10.60 -11.15 -18.13
C GLU A 67 10.03 -12.05 -17.03
N TYR A 68 10.02 -11.56 -15.78
CA TYR A 68 9.48 -12.29 -14.63
C TYR A 68 8.03 -11.87 -14.31
N ARG A 69 7.41 -11.03 -15.15
CA ARG A 69 6.02 -10.61 -14.94
C ARG A 69 5.07 -11.70 -15.43
N ALA A 70 4.04 -11.97 -14.63
CA ALA A 70 2.93 -12.78 -15.10
C ALA A 70 2.23 -12.08 -16.29
N PRO A 71 1.75 -12.83 -17.30
CA PRO A 71 0.95 -12.26 -18.37
C PRO A 71 -0.44 -11.84 -17.86
N GLY A 72 -1.04 -10.82 -18.49
CA GLY A 72 -2.41 -10.40 -18.19
C GLY A 72 -2.59 -9.65 -16.87
N LEU A 73 -1.53 -9.05 -16.33
CA LEU A 73 -1.62 -8.21 -15.15
C LEU A 73 -2.50 -6.99 -15.43
N ASN A 74 -3.36 -6.65 -14.47
CA ASN A 74 -4.15 -5.43 -14.50
C ASN A 74 -3.30 -4.25 -14.02
N ASN A 75 -3.30 -3.17 -14.77
CA ASN A 75 -2.55 -1.95 -14.44
C ASN A 75 -3.20 -1.13 -13.33
N TYR A 76 -4.48 -1.38 -12.99
CA TYR A 76 -5.26 -0.60 -12.03
C TYR A 76 -5.16 0.91 -12.29
N GLU A 77 -5.35 1.32 -13.55
CA GLU A 77 -5.35 2.73 -13.95
C GLU A 77 -6.34 3.54 -13.11
N TYR A 78 -5.96 4.76 -12.76
CA TYR A 78 -6.73 5.63 -11.87
C TYR A 78 -8.20 5.73 -12.30
N ASN A 79 -9.09 5.24 -11.45
CA ASN A 79 -10.53 5.21 -11.68
C ASN A 79 -11.32 5.28 -10.36
N PRO A 80 -11.53 6.49 -9.81
CA PRO A 80 -12.30 6.70 -8.58
C PRO A 80 -13.73 6.15 -8.63
N SER A 81 -14.35 6.16 -9.81
CA SER A 81 -15.71 5.63 -10.00
C SER A 81 -15.72 4.12 -9.78
N LYS A 82 -14.75 3.40 -10.35
CA LYS A 82 -14.63 1.95 -10.15
C LYS A 82 -14.25 1.61 -8.71
N ALA A 83 -13.41 2.42 -8.07
CA ALA A 83 -13.11 2.27 -6.66
C ALA A 83 -14.37 2.35 -5.78
N LYS A 84 -15.21 3.37 -5.99
CA LYS A 84 -16.49 3.52 -5.27
C LYS A 84 -17.44 2.34 -5.47
N GLU A 85 -17.56 1.86 -6.71
CA GLU A 85 -18.37 0.68 -7.06
C GLU A 85 -17.91 -0.56 -6.28
N LEU A 86 -16.60 -0.85 -6.30
CA LEU A 86 -16.01 -1.99 -5.60
C LEU A 86 -16.19 -1.91 -4.08
N LEU A 87 -16.06 -0.71 -3.50
CA LEU A 87 -16.30 -0.49 -2.06
C LEU A 87 -17.76 -0.74 -1.69
N GLN A 88 -18.70 -0.29 -2.53
CA GLN A 88 -20.12 -0.55 -2.32
C GLN A 88 -20.44 -2.05 -2.40
N GLU A 89 -19.91 -2.75 -3.41
CA GLU A 89 -20.08 -4.20 -3.56
C GLU A 89 -19.46 -5.00 -2.40
N ALA A 90 -18.36 -4.51 -1.85
CA ALA A 90 -17.70 -5.08 -0.69
C ALA A 90 -18.41 -4.77 0.64
N GLY A 91 -19.41 -3.87 0.63
CA GLY A 91 -20.08 -3.42 1.86
C GLY A 91 -19.14 -2.66 2.78
N TRP A 92 -18.25 -1.83 2.21
CA TRP A 92 -17.30 -1.02 2.97
C TRP A 92 -18.02 -0.08 3.94
N ASP A 93 -17.55 -0.05 5.19
CA ASP A 93 -18.04 0.89 6.20
C ASP A 93 -17.28 2.21 6.08
N SER A 94 -17.94 3.26 5.60
CA SER A 94 -17.36 4.59 5.45
C SER A 94 -16.98 5.26 6.79
N ASN A 95 -17.37 4.69 7.93
CA ASN A 95 -16.91 5.13 9.25
C ASN A 95 -15.62 4.48 9.69
N TYR A 96 -15.20 3.40 9.03
CA TYR A 96 -13.93 2.76 9.31
C TYR A 96 -12.77 3.67 8.93
N VAL A 97 -11.80 3.78 9.84
CA VAL A 97 -10.56 4.54 9.64
C VAL A 97 -9.44 3.54 9.47
N LEU A 98 -8.82 3.57 8.29
CA LEU A 98 -7.67 2.74 7.94
C LEU A 98 -6.43 3.25 8.67
N ASP A 99 -5.86 2.45 9.59
CA ASP A 99 -4.60 2.80 10.28
C ASP A 99 -3.39 2.40 9.43
N VAL A 100 -2.66 3.39 8.95
CA VAL A 100 -1.49 3.21 8.08
C VAL A 100 -0.22 3.62 8.80
N VAL A 101 0.71 2.69 8.94
CA VAL A 101 1.97 2.95 9.62
C VAL A 101 3.13 3.04 8.64
N TYR A 102 4.16 3.81 8.98
CA TYR A 102 5.40 3.89 8.20
C TYR A 102 6.61 4.03 9.13
N TYR A 103 7.80 3.64 8.69
CA TYR A 103 9.02 3.80 9.52
C TYR A 103 10.00 4.84 8.99
N TYR A 104 9.92 5.19 7.70
CA TYR A 104 10.76 6.20 7.09
C TYR A 104 10.44 7.60 7.62
N GLY A 105 11.46 8.33 8.08
CA GLY A 105 11.27 9.64 8.72
C GLY A 105 11.40 10.84 7.81
N ASP A 106 11.61 10.64 6.51
CA ASP A 106 11.79 11.73 5.54
C ASP A 106 10.48 12.41 5.16
N GLN A 107 10.59 13.68 4.75
CA GLN A 107 9.46 14.50 4.34
C GLN A 107 8.73 13.92 3.13
N LEU A 108 9.45 13.31 2.20
CA LEU A 108 8.86 12.71 1.00
C LEU A 108 7.84 11.61 1.37
N THR A 109 8.14 10.81 2.39
CA THR A 109 7.20 9.81 2.92
C THR A 109 5.94 10.46 3.50
N VAL A 110 6.07 11.56 4.25
CA VAL A 110 4.92 12.28 4.82
C VAL A 110 4.06 12.89 3.71
N ASP A 111 4.68 13.50 2.71
CA ASP A 111 4.00 14.08 1.56
C ASP A 111 3.24 13.00 0.76
N LEU A 112 3.87 11.83 0.55
CA LEU A 112 3.25 10.68 -0.11
C LEU A 112 2.03 10.18 0.67
N MET A 113 2.13 9.98 1.99
CA MET A 113 1.01 9.54 2.82
C MET A 113 -0.15 10.55 2.80
N THR A 114 0.17 11.85 2.80
CA THR A 114 -0.83 12.93 2.73
C THR A 114 -1.58 12.91 1.40
N VAL A 115 -0.87 12.74 0.30
CA VAL A 115 -1.48 12.65 -1.04
C VAL A 115 -2.36 11.40 -1.16
N ILE A 116 -1.89 10.24 -0.68
CA ILE A 116 -2.68 9.00 -0.67
C ILE A 116 -3.94 9.17 0.20
N GLN A 117 -3.82 9.77 1.38
CA GLN A 117 -4.96 10.05 2.25
C GLN A 117 -6.04 10.86 1.53
N ALA A 118 -5.65 11.88 0.75
CA ALA A 118 -6.58 12.69 -0.04
C ALA A 118 -7.30 11.85 -1.12
N TYR A 119 -6.56 11.05 -1.89
CA TYR A 119 -7.15 10.16 -2.90
C TYR A 119 -8.14 9.15 -2.31
N LEU A 120 -7.81 8.57 -1.15
CA LEU A 120 -8.68 7.63 -0.45
C LEU A 120 -9.93 8.31 0.11
N ALA A 121 -9.80 9.53 0.63
CA ALA A 121 -10.94 10.31 1.10
C ALA A 121 -11.96 10.59 -0.03
N ASP A 122 -11.49 10.87 -1.25
CA ASP A 122 -12.34 11.12 -2.42
C ASP A 122 -13.23 9.92 -2.81
N VAL A 123 -12.82 8.71 -2.45
CA VAL A 123 -13.57 7.46 -2.67
C VAL A 123 -14.33 6.96 -1.43
N GLY A 124 -14.25 7.67 -0.31
CA GLY A 124 -14.97 7.34 0.92
C GLY A 124 -14.22 6.41 1.89
N ILE A 125 -12.90 6.28 1.73
CA ILE A 125 -12.02 5.59 2.67
C ILE A 125 -11.36 6.63 3.57
N LYS A 126 -11.62 6.58 4.88
CA LYS A 126 -10.88 7.38 5.84
C LYS A 126 -9.56 6.70 6.14
N MET A 127 -8.47 7.45 6.15
CA MET A 127 -7.13 6.97 6.45
C MET A 127 -6.51 7.88 7.51
N GLU A 128 -5.93 7.27 8.53
CA GLU A 128 -4.99 7.94 9.43
C GLU A 128 -3.62 7.30 9.25
N PHE A 129 -2.57 8.08 9.39
CA PHE A 129 -1.22 7.57 9.27
C PHE A 129 -0.29 8.08 10.36
N ARG A 130 0.61 7.21 10.80
CA ARG A 130 1.56 7.52 11.88
C ARG A 130 2.90 6.84 11.67
N LYS A 131 3.94 7.50 12.13
CA LYS A 131 5.28 6.92 12.17
C LYS A 131 5.35 5.89 13.29
N LEU A 132 5.90 4.72 13.02
CA LEU A 132 6.27 3.76 14.08
C LEU A 132 7.50 4.27 14.81
N GLU A 133 7.43 4.19 16.15
CA GLU A 133 8.53 4.49 17.05
C GLU A 133 8.80 3.27 17.95
N GLY A 134 10.07 3.00 18.24
CA GLY A 134 10.50 1.89 19.08
C GLY A 134 11.09 0.71 18.30
N ASP A 135 10.88 -0.51 18.82
CA ASP A 135 11.39 -1.73 18.20
C ASP A 135 10.56 -2.12 16.97
N LEU A 136 11.00 -1.63 15.81
CA LEU A 136 10.42 -1.96 14.51
C LEU A 136 10.40 -3.46 14.23
N THR A 137 11.32 -4.23 14.85
CA THR A 137 11.35 -5.68 14.68
C THR A 137 10.06 -6.27 15.23
N THR A 138 9.78 -6.04 16.51
CA THR A 138 8.54 -6.53 17.14
C THR A 138 7.29 -5.90 16.50
N LEU A 139 7.32 -4.62 16.16
CA LEU A 139 6.16 -3.90 15.64
C LEU A 139 5.77 -4.25 14.20
N LEU A 140 6.69 -4.82 13.41
CA LEU A 140 6.44 -5.23 12.03
C LEU A 140 6.44 -6.76 11.83
N TRP A 141 7.18 -7.49 12.68
CA TRP A 141 7.51 -8.91 12.45
C TRP A 141 6.89 -9.88 13.43
N THR A 142 6.19 -9.41 14.46
CA THR A 142 5.60 -10.34 15.43
C THR A 142 4.56 -11.21 14.70
N PRO A 143 4.79 -12.53 14.57
CA PRO A 143 3.81 -13.40 13.98
C PRO A 143 2.65 -13.56 14.97
N PRO A 144 1.40 -13.70 14.48
CA PRO A 144 0.29 -14.02 15.35
C PRO A 144 0.52 -15.38 16.03
N ALA A 145 0.04 -15.51 17.28
CA ALA A 145 0.22 -16.72 18.08
C ALA A 145 -0.36 -17.98 17.41
N ASP A 146 -1.39 -17.82 16.58
CA ASP A 146 -1.86 -18.81 15.62
C ASP A 146 -1.69 -18.23 14.20
N PRO A 147 -0.75 -18.75 13.39
CA PRO A 147 -0.48 -18.28 12.03
C PRO A 147 -1.63 -18.47 11.03
N ILE A 148 -2.64 -19.28 11.35
CA ILE A 148 -3.70 -19.66 10.41
C ILE A 148 -5.05 -19.07 10.81
N LYS A 149 -5.34 -18.98 12.11
CA LYS A 149 -6.62 -18.49 12.64
C LYS A 149 -6.48 -17.43 13.73
N GLY A 150 -5.27 -17.07 14.10
CA GLY A 150 -5.02 -16.06 15.14
C GLY A 150 -5.35 -14.66 14.63
N PRO A 151 -5.80 -13.76 15.52
CA PRO A 151 -5.86 -12.35 15.19
C PRO A 151 -4.44 -11.84 14.90
N SER A 152 -4.33 -10.83 14.06
CA SER A 152 -3.08 -10.09 13.83
C SER A 152 -2.39 -9.78 15.16
N ALA A 153 -1.05 -9.92 15.21
CA ALA A 153 -0.26 -9.52 16.37
C ALA A 153 -0.03 -8.00 16.44
N VAL A 154 -0.51 -7.28 15.42
CA VAL A 154 -0.36 -5.83 15.27
C VAL A 154 -1.72 -5.19 15.05
N ASP A 155 -1.90 -3.98 15.59
CA ASP A 155 -3.17 -3.26 15.60
C ASP A 155 -3.40 -2.39 14.36
N TRP A 156 -2.38 -2.20 13.51
CA TRP A 156 -2.47 -1.38 12.31
C TRP A 156 -2.94 -2.19 11.09
N ASP A 157 -3.55 -1.52 10.10
CA ASP A 157 -4.11 -2.15 8.91
C ASP A 157 -3.09 -2.31 7.78
N LEU A 158 -2.29 -1.27 7.54
CA LEU A 158 -1.31 -1.19 6.45
C LEU A 158 0.03 -0.68 6.95
N ALA A 159 1.13 -1.18 6.40
CA ALA A 159 2.45 -0.62 6.61
C ALA A 159 3.09 -0.17 5.30
N TYR A 160 3.64 1.04 5.24
CA TYR A 160 4.58 1.50 4.22
C TYR A 160 6.01 1.22 4.68
N ALA A 161 6.60 0.17 4.13
CA ALA A 161 7.90 -0.37 4.54
C ALA A 161 8.69 -0.93 3.33
N GLY A 162 10.03 -0.87 3.36
CA GLY A 162 10.87 -1.43 2.30
C GLY A 162 11.03 -2.95 2.41
N ILE A 163 10.94 -3.68 1.27
CA ILE A 163 11.10 -5.15 1.22
C ILE A 163 12.48 -5.63 1.71
N SER A 164 13.53 -4.83 1.58
CA SER A 164 14.86 -5.21 2.07
C SER A 164 14.98 -5.23 3.60
N ALA A 165 14.03 -4.63 4.33
CA ALA A 165 13.87 -4.84 5.77
C ALA A 165 13.03 -6.10 6.09
N LEU A 166 12.52 -6.79 5.06
CA LEU A 166 11.63 -7.96 5.14
C LEU A 166 12.28 -9.31 4.85
N THR A 167 13.58 -9.30 4.57
CA THR A 167 14.35 -10.49 4.19
C THR A 167 15.51 -10.78 5.13
N LEU A 168 15.38 -10.40 6.42
CA LEU A 168 16.29 -10.84 7.48
C LEU A 168 15.64 -11.95 8.30
#